data_AF-A0AAU7SBA8-F1
#
_entry.id   AF-A0AAU7SBA8-F1
#
_cell.length_a   1.000
_cell.length_b   1.000
_cell.length_c   1.000
_cell.angle_alpha   90.00
_cell.angle_beta   90.00
_cell.angle_gamma   90.00
#
_symmetry.space_group_name_H-M   'P 1'
#
loop_
_entity.id
_entity.type
_entity.pdbx_description
1 polymer ?
#
loop_
_entity_poly.entity_id
_entity_poly.type
_entity_poly.pdbx_seq_one_letter_code
_entity_poly.pdbx_strand_id
1 'polypeptide(L)'
;MRGRYPHPSGVLLAIFCLMLSGWPASVAAHGGGSSGSQAGIPIPSLTHGEMAVIAPFYGRIISLAESTSDTDETFRRLMNFAQIQHAYCLWGLMPDSVSNEESPFNECSHAYLAAAKAVLLRMRVMKVEKVPVDDLVSDIDATLARNNLALILCKFSGESFNTADLIRPKLAEIALHVKSLAAILSTGLLALAGLWLGARALRPQTQP
;
A
#
# COMPACT_ATOMS: atom_id res chain seq x y z
N MET A 1 37.00 38.21 -6.37
CA MET A 1 35.63 37.67 -6.54
C MET A 1 35.42 36.59 -5.49
N ARG A 2 34.61 36.86 -4.46
CA ARG A 2 34.41 35.97 -3.30
C ARG A 2 33.21 35.08 -3.59
N GLY A 3 33.46 33.83 -3.98
CA GLY A 3 32.42 32.84 -4.22
C GLY A 3 31.64 32.59 -2.93
N ARG A 4 30.36 32.96 -2.91
CA ARG A 4 29.42 32.57 -1.85
C ARG A 4 29.16 31.08 -2.00
N TYR A 5 29.85 30.25 -1.23
CA TYR A 5 29.45 28.85 -1.06
C TYR A 5 28.07 28.83 -0.37
N PRO A 6 27.05 28.16 -0.93
CA PRO A 6 25.77 28.04 -0.27
C PRO A 6 25.96 27.31 1.06
N HIS A 7 25.45 27.89 2.15
CA HIS A 7 25.51 27.26 3.46
C HIS A 7 24.86 25.86 3.39
N PRO A 8 25.44 24.83 4.03
CA PRO A 8 24.93 23.46 4.00
C PRO A 8 23.48 23.36 4.48
N SER A 9 23.04 24.29 5.34
CA SER A 9 21.65 24.42 5.80
C SER A 9 20.68 24.75 4.66
N GLY A 10 21.10 25.54 3.65
CA GLY A 10 20.28 25.89 2.49
C GLY A 10 20.13 24.74 1.50
N VAL A 11 21.16 23.90 1.37
CA VAL A 11 21.12 22.70 0.52
C VAL A 11 20.20 21.63 1.13
N LEU A 12 20.23 21.44 2.46
CA LEU A 12 19.33 20.52 3.15
C LEU A 12 17.88 20.96 3.10
N LEU A 13 17.62 22.27 3.28
CA LEU A 13 16.28 22.83 3.12
C LEU A 13 15.80 22.64 1.67
N ALA A 14 16.67 22.81 0.68
CA ALA A 14 16.34 22.58 -0.72
C ALA A 14 16.04 21.10 -1.01
N ILE A 15 16.81 20.14 -0.46
CA ILE A 15 16.56 18.69 -0.61
C ILE A 15 15.24 18.30 0.08
N PHE A 16 14.97 18.86 1.26
CA PHE A 16 13.71 18.63 1.96
C PHE A 16 12.52 19.21 1.19
N CYS A 17 12.64 20.44 0.67
CA CYS A 17 11.63 21.04 -0.20
C CYS A 17 11.45 20.26 -1.52
N LEU A 18 12.51 19.66 -2.07
CA LEU A 18 12.45 18.78 -3.23
C LEU A 18 11.70 17.47 -2.93
N MET A 19 11.99 16.84 -1.79
CA MET A 19 11.26 15.66 -1.30
C MET A 19 9.78 15.96 -1.06
N LEU A 20 9.45 17.11 -0.48
CA LEU A 20 8.08 17.61 -0.30
C LEU A 20 7.39 17.95 -1.63
N SER A 21 8.12 18.47 -2.61
CA SER A 21 7.58 18.79 -3.95
C SER A 21 7.33 17.54 -4.80
N GLY A 22 7.92 16.41 -4.43
CA GLY A 22 7.65 15.10 -5.02
C GLY A 22 6.36 14.45 -4.50
N TRP A 23 5.69 15.04 -3.51
CA TRP A 23 4.33 14.61 -3.19
C TRP A 23 3.45 14.88 -4.41
N PRO A 24 2.72 13.88 -4.93
CA PRO A 24 1.81 14.11 -6.03
C PRO A 24 0.78 15.14 -5.56
N ALA A 25 0.90 16.37 -6.07
CA ALA A 25 -0.18 17.32 -6.00
C ALA A 25 -1.40 16.63 -6.58
N SER A 26 -2.47 16.55 -5.80
CA SER A 26 -3.75 16.00 -6.22
C SER A 26 -4.25 16.80 -7.42
N VAL A 27 -3.90 16.37 -8.63
CA VAL A 27 -4.67 16.71 -9.82
C VAL A 27 -5.99 15.97 -9.67
N ALA A 28 -6.97 16.68 -9.10
CA ALA A 28 -8.38 16.31 -9.15
C ALA A 28 -8.84 16.41 -10.61
N ALA A 29 -8.49 15.42 -11.43
CA ALA A 29 -8.88 15.37 -12.83
C ALA A 29 -9.79 14.17 -13.16
N HIS A 30 -9.89 13.15 -12.30
CA HIS A 30 -10.78 11.99 -12.53
C HIS A 30 -11.44 11.50 -11.23
N GLY A 31 -11.99 12.42 -10.44
CA GLY A 31 -12.99 12.08 -9.41
C GLY A 31 -14.38 12.01 -10.04
N GLY A 32 -14.60 11.04 -10.94
CA GLY A 32 -15.90 10.77 -11.55
C GLY A 32 -16.29 9.34 -11.23
N GLY A 33 -17.35 9.16 -10.46
CA GLY A 33 -17.73 7.89 -9.85
C GLY A 33 -17.99 6.74 -10.82
N SER A 34 -17.93 5.53 -10.25
CA SER A 34 -18.84 4.39 -10.51
C SER A 34 -19.49 4.35 -11.89
N SER A 35 -18.67 4.25 -12.93
CA SER A 35 -19.05 3.56 -14.14
C SER A 35 -17.89 2.65 -14.45
N GLY A 36 -17.91 1.47 -13.83
CA GLY A 36 -16.84 0.48 -13.95
C GLY A 36 -16.52 0.32 -15.43
N SER A 37 -15.31 0.71 -15.81
CA SER A 37 -14.83 0.43 -17.15
C SER A 37 -14.91 -1.08 -17.34
N GLN A 38 -15.78 -1.54 -18.26
CA GLN A 38 -15.90 -2.97 -18.58
C GLN A 38 -14.58 -3.57 -19.10
N ALA A 39 -13.54 -2.75 -19.30
CA ALA A 39 -12.23 -3.20 -19.73
C ALA A 39 -11.41 -3.91 -18.63
N GLY A 40 -11.73 -3.71 -17.34
CA GLY A 40 -10.96 -4.27 -16.23
C GLY A 40 -11.57 -5.52 -15.57
N ILE A 41 -10.74 -6.28 -14.85
CA ILE A 41 -11.13 -7.50 -14.17
C ILE A 41 -11.82 -7.13 -12.84
N PRO A 42 -13.06 -7.58 -12.59
CA PRO A 42 -13.70 -7.38 -11.30
C PRO A 42 -13.01 -8.21 -10.22
N ILE A 43 -12.78 -7.58 -9.07
CA ILE A 43 -12.14 -8.18 -7.90
C ILE A 43 -13.16 -8.15 -6.77
N PRO A 44 -13.64 -9.32 -6.31
CA PRO A 44 -14.51 -9.40 -5.14
C PRO A 44 -13.84 -8.77 -3.92
N SER A 45 -14.57 -7.95 -3.17
CA SER A 45 -14.06 -7.41 -1.90
C SER A 45 -13.87 -8.52 -0.86
N LEU A 46 -13.25 -8.12 0.25
CA LEU A 46 -13.05 -8.92 1.44
C LEU A 46 -13.94 -8.40 2.55
N THR A 47 -14.39 -9.30 3.41
CA THR A 47 -14.87 -8.92 4.73
C THR A 47 -13.74 -8.26 5.54
N HIS A 48 -14.09 -7.44 6.54
CA HIS A 48 -13.11 -6.82 7.42
C HIS A 48 -12.25 -7.88 8.15
N GLY A 49 -12.90 -8.96 8.62
CA GLY A 49 -12.18 -10.08 9.23
C GLY A 49 -11.23 -10.78 8.26
N GLU A 50 -11.58 -10.89 6.99
CA GLU A 50 -10.66 -11.40 5.96
C GLU A 50 -9.47 -10.48 5.72
N MET A 51 -9.62 -9.17 5.80
CA MET A 51 -8.45 -8.28 5.71
C MET A 51 -7.45 -8.55 6.83
N ALA A 52 -7.93 -8.70 8.06
CA ALA A 52 -7.09 -8.97 9.22
C ALA A 52 -6.31 -10.27 9.07
N VAL A 53 -6.90 -11.28 8.40
CA VAL A 53 -6.20 -12.53 8.06
C VAL A 53 -5.25 -12.36 6.88
N ILE A 54 -5.66 -11.75 5.77
CA ILE A 54 -4.84 -11.72 4.55
C ILE A 54 -3.64 -10.78 4.68
N ALA A 55 -3.75 -9.70 5.45
CA ALA A 55 -2.69 -8.71 5.64
C ALA A 55 -1.33 -9.33 6.02
N PRO A 56 -1.21 -10.19 7.07
CA PRO A 56 0.07 -10.84 7.39
C PRO A 56 0.54 -11.85 6.33
N PHE A 57 -0.35 -12.38 5.49
CA PHE A 57 0.01 -13.30 4.40
C PHE A 57 0.37 -12.60 3.09
N TYR A 58 0.11 -11.30 2.95
CA TYR A 58 0.33 -10.56 1.69
C TYR A 58 1.72 -10.82 1.10
N GLY A 59 2.79 -10.70 1.91
CA GLY A 59 4.16 -10.94 1.45
C GLY A 59 4.40 -12.37 0.95
N ARG A 60 3.83 -13.38 1.63
CA ARG A 60 3.92 -14.80 1.20
C ARG A 60 3.15 -15.02 -0.10
N ILE A 61 1.97 -14.42 -0.25
CA ILE A 61 1.15 -14.51 -1.47
C ILE A 61 1.90 -13.91 -2.66
N ILE A 62 2.41 -12.69 -2.52
CA ILE A 62 3.14 -12.00 -3.59
C ILE A 62 4.43 -12.73 -3.93
N SER A 63 5.20 -13.18 -2.93
CA SER A 63 6.44 -13.94 -3.18
C SER A 63 6.18 -15.25 -3.93
N LEU A 64 5.12 -15.99 -3.56
CA LEU A 64 4.72 -17.19 -4.29
C LEU A 64 4.31 -16.87 -5.73
N ALA A 65 3.52 -15.82 -5.91
CA ALA A 65 3.07 -15.37 -7.23
C ALA A 65 4.24 -14.90 -8.12
N GLU A 66 5.23 -14.19 -7.58
CA GLU A 66 6.44 -13.77 -8.32
C GLU A 66 7.31 -14.93 -8.79
N SER A 67 7.28 -16.06 -8.06
CA SER A 67 8.01 -17.28 -8.44
C SER A 67 7.33 -18.10 -9.54
N THR A 68 6.10 -17.75 -9.93
CA THR A 68 5.30 -18.51 -10.90
C THR A 68 5.65 -18.13 -12.34
N SER A 69 6.03 -19.11 -13.17
CA SER A 69 6.49 -18.89 -14.55
C SER A 69 5.42 -19.09 -15.64
N ASP A 70 4.60 -20.14 -15.56
CA ASP A 70 3.50 -20.40 -16.51
C ASP A 70 2.25 -19.60 -16.12
N THR A 71 2.18 -18.36 -16.60
CA THR A 71 1.14 -17.38 -16.21
C THR A 71 0.20 -17.00 -17.35
N ASP A 72 -1.06 -16.72 -17.01
CA ASP A 72 -2.05 -16.17 -17.95
C ASP A 72 -2.25 -14.66 -17.78
N GLU A 73 -3.01 -14.05 -18.71
CA GLU A 73 -3.27 -12.60 -18.69
C GLU A 73 -4.02 -12.15 -17.44
N THR A 74 -5.04 -12.89 -17.00
CA THR A 74 -5.83 -12.55 -15.82
C THR A 74 -4.94 -12.49 -14.59
N PHE A 75 -4.07 -13.49 -14.39
CA PHE A 75 -3.08 -13.50 -13.32
C PHE A 75 -2.17 -12.28 -13.36
N ARG A 76 -1.57 -11.98 -14.53
CA ARG A 76 -0.64 -10.85 -14.67
C ARG A 76 -1.29 -9.51 -14.36
N ARG A 77 -2.55 -9.32 -14.78
CA ARG A 77 -3.31 -8.08 -14.53
C ARG A 77 -3.71 -7.94 -13.05
N LEU A 78 -4.14 -9.03 -12.41
CA LEU A 78 -4.43 -9.05 -10.97
C LEU A 78 -3.18 -8.77 -10.14
N MET A 79 -2.05 -9.42 -10.48
CA MET A 79 -0.78 -9.25 -9.80
C MET A 79 -0.26 -7.81 -9.93
N ASN A 80 -0.30 -7.26 -11.15
CA ASN A 80 0.08 -5.88 -11.41
C ASN A 80 -0.78 -4.90 -10.59
N PHE A 81 -2.10 -5.08 -10.60
CA PHE A 81 -2.99 -4.26 -9.77
C PHE A 81 -2.67 -4.41 -8.27
N ALA A 82 -2.48 -5.62 -7.76
CA ALA A 82 -2.18 -5.85 -6.34
C ALA A 82 -0.90 -5.13 -5.89
N GLN A 83 0.15 -5.13 -6.71
CA GLN A 83 1.41 -4.46 -6.42
C GLN A 83 1.31 -2.92 -6.55
N ILE A 84 0.67 -2.43 -7.61
CA ILE A 84 0.48 -0.99 -7.81
C ILE A 84 -0.41 -0.42 -6.70
N GLN A 85 -1.56 -1.05 -6.43
CA GLN A 85 -2.49 -0.60 -5.40
C GLN A 85 -1.83 -0.59 -4.02
N HIS A 86 -1.00 -1.58 -3.70
CA HIS A 86 -0.23 -1.62 -2.46
C HIS A 86 0.75 -0.45 -2.35
N ALA A 87 1.47 -0.12 -3.43
CA ALA A 87 2.36 1.06 -3.45
C ALA A 87 1.59 2.37 -3.26
N TYR A 88 0.43 2.53 -3.91
CA TYR A 88 -0.45 3.69 -3.71
C TYR A 88 -1.04 3.76 -2.29
N CYS A 89 -1.14 2.63 -1.60
CA CYS A 89 -1.50 2.52 -0.19
C CYS A 89 -0.30 2.62 0.75
N LEU A 90 0.81 3.24 0.31
CA LEU A 90 2.04 3.40 1.09
C LEU A 90 2.58 2.06 1.61
N TRP A 91 2.55 1.02 0.77
CA TRP A 91 3.02 -0.32 1.10
C TRP A 91 2.37 -0.92 2.35
N GLY A 92 1.12 -0.52 2.64
CA GLY A 92 0.40 -0.97 3.84
C GLY A 92 1.02 -0.50 5.16
N LEU A 93 1.97 0.43 5.12
CA LEU A 93 2.71 0.89 6.31
C LEU A 93 1.92 1.83 7.20
N MET A 94 0.81 2.38 6.70
CA MET A 94 -0.02 3.29 7.49
C MET A 94 -0.63 2.52 8.68
N PRO A 95 -0.40 2.95 9.94
CA PRO A 95 -0.98 2.30 11.10
C PRO A 95 -2.50 2.30 11.04
N ASP A 96 -3.07 1.20 11.54
CA ASP A 96 -4.50 0.93 11.59
C ASP A 96 -5.24 1.02 10.24
N SER A 97 -4.50 0.96 9.12
CA SER A 97 -5.10 0.88 7.79
C SER A 97 -6.02 -0.32 7.63
N VAL A 98 -5.68 -1.46 8.26
CA VAL A 98 -6.49 -2.68 8.24
C VAL A 98 -7.49 -2.73 9.40
N SER A 99 -7.05 -2.43 10.63
CA SER A 99 -7.83 -2.64 11.86
C SER A 99 -8.85 -1.53 12.17
N ASN A 100 -8.71 -0.33 11.59
CA ASN A 100 -9.65 0.77 11.80
C ASN A 100 -10.41 1.12 10.52
N GLU A 101 -11.72 0.91 10.52
CA GLU A 101 -12.62 1.21 9.39
C GLU A 101 -12.73 2.72 9.07
N GLU A 102 -12.39 3.57 10.04
CA GLU A 102 -12.36 5.03 9.87
C GLU A 102 -11.01 5.52 9.33
N SER A 103 -10.03 4.63 9.19
CA SER A 103 -8.74 5.00 8.62
C SER A 103 -8.92 5.47 7.17
N PRO A 104 -8.30 6.60 6.77
CA PRO A 104 -8.36 7.09 5.39
C PRO A 104 -7.67 6.15 4.38
N PHE A 105 -6.99 5.12 4.87
CA PHE A 105 -6.32 4.08 4.08
C PHE A 105 -7.09 2.75 4.06
N ASN A 106 -8.20 2.63 4.78
CA ASN A 106 -8.90 1.36 4.91
C ASN A 106 -9.48 0.84 3.59
N GLU A 107 -10.09 1.72 2.79
CA GLU A 107 -10.64 1.37 1.47
C GLU A 107 -9.57 0.84 0.52
N CYS A 108 -8.45 1.55 0.44
CA CYS A 108 -7.37 1.17 -0.45
C CYS A 108 -6.68 -0.12 0.06
N SER A 109 -6.72 -0.36 1.38
CA SER A 109 -6.27 -1.60 1.98
C SER A 109 -7.16 -2.78 1.62
N HIS A 110 -8.48 -2.60 1.58
CA HIS A 110 -9.39 -3.58 1.02
C HIS A 110 -8.99 -3.92 -0.42
N ALA A 111 -8.73 -2.91 -1.26
CA ALA A 111 -8.43 -3.12 -2.67
C ALA A 111 -7.17 -3.98 -2.91
N TYR A 112 -6.02 -3.68 -2.26
CA TYR A 112 -4.81 -4.47 -2.49
C TYR A 112 -4.86 -5.86 -1.84
N LEU A 113 -5.52 -6.00 -0.68
CA LEU A 113 -5.67 -7.30 -0.01
C LEU A 113 -6.64 -8.21 -0.79
N ALA A 114 -7.74 -7.64 -1.29
CA ALA A 114 -8.68 -8.35 -2.15
C ALA A 114 -8.00 -8.83 -3.43
N ALA A 115 -7.18 -7.96 -4.04
CA ALA A 115 -6.38 -8.32 -5.21
C ALA A 115 -5.38 -9.43 -4.91
N ALA A 116 -4.68 -9.39 -3.78
CA ALA A 116 -3.77 -10.46 -3.36
C ALA A 116 -4.50 -11.80 -3.20
N LYS A 117 -5.68 -11.81 -2.58
CA LYS A 117 -6.53 -13.01 -2.51
C LYS A 117 -6.93 -13.48 -3.91
N ALA A 118 -7.32 -12.58 -4.80
CA ALA A 118 -7.69 -12.92 -6.18
C ALA A 118 -6.51 -13.54 -6.95
N VAL A 119 -5.28 -13.03 -6.76
CA VAL A 119 -4.05 -13.64 -7.31
C VAL A 119 -3.87 -15.07 -6.79
N LEU A 120 -3.99 -15.28 -5.47
CA LEU A 120 -3.88 -16.60 -4.86
C LEU A 120 -4.91 -17.59 -5.41
N LEU A 121 -6.17 -17.17 -5.50
CA LEU A 121 -7.25 -17.98 -6.06
C LEU A 121 -7.06 -18.24 -7.56
N ARG A 122 -6.49 -17.29 -8.31
CA ARG A 122 -6.17 -17.50 -9.73
C ARG A 122 -5.10 -18.57 -9.89
N MET A 123 -4.04 -18.58 -9.07
CA MET A 123 -3.03 -19.64 -9.07
C MET A 123 -3.64 -21.04 -8.86
N ARG A 124 -4.69 -21.17 -8.04
CA ARG A 124 -5.40 -22.45 -7.82
C ARG A 124 -6.02 -23.04 -9.09
N VAL A 125 -6.34 -22.23 -10.10
CA VAL A 125 -6.95 -22.70 -11.36
C VAL A 125 -5.99 -22.70 -12.55
N MET A 126 -4.78 -22.15 -12.39
CA MET A 126 -3.71 -22.15 -13.42
C MET A 126 -2.98 -23.49 -13.52
N LYS A 127 -2.08 -23.66 -14.49
CA LYS A 127 -1.21 -24.86 -14.59
C LYS A 127 0.10 -24.70 -13.81
N VAL A 128 -0.02 -24.38 -12.52
CA VAL A 128 1.12 -24.15 -11.62
C VAL A 128 1.26 -25.27 -10.60
N GLU A 129 2.40 -25.33 -9.92
CA GLU A 129 2.58 -26.23 -8.78
C GLU A 129 1.54 -25.94 -7.70
N LYS A 130 0.73 -26.94 -7.37
CA LYS A 130 -0.46 -26.77 -6.52
C LYS A 130 -0.16 -26.82 -5.04
N VAL A 131 0.81 -27.62 -4.63
CA VAL A 131 1.17 -27.82 -3.22
C VAL A 131 1.40 -26.50 -2.48
N PRO A 132 2.32 -25.60 -2.92
CA PRO A 132 2.55 -24.36 -2.17
C PRO A 132 1.35 -23.39 -2.18
N VAL A 133 0.52 -23.44 -3.23
CA VAL A 133 -0.69 -22.63 -3.34
C VAL A 133 -1.77 -23.14 -2.39
N ASP A 134 -2.04 -24.44 -2.40
CA ASP A 134 -3.08 -25.06 -1.58
C ASP A 134 -2.69 -25.07 -0.09
N ASP A 135 -1.41 -25.20 0.25
CA ASP A 135 -0.91 -25.04 1.63
C ASP A 135 -1.20 -23.62 2.14
N LEU A 136 -0.87 -22.60 1.35
CA LEU A 136 -1.10 -21.20 1.72
C LEU A 136 -2.59 -20.87 1.87
N VAL A 137 -3.43 -21.42 0.98
CA VAL A 137 -4.89 -21.29 1.07
C VAL A 137 -5.41 -21.97 2.33
N SER A 138 -4.92 -23.18 2.63
CA SER A 138 -5.33 -23.94 3.81
C SER A 138 -4.95 -23.24 5.11
N ASP A 139 -3.77 -22.61 5.17
CA ASP A 139 -3.35 -21.79 6.32
C ASP A 139 -4.29 -20.60 6.55
N ILE A 140 -4.68 -19.90 5.48
CA ILE A 140 -5.59 -18.75 5.51
C ILE A 140 -6.99 -19.19 5.96
N ASP A 141 -7.54 -20.25 5.35
CA ASP A 141 -8.87 -20.78 5.66
C ASP A 141 -8.93 -21.29 7.11
N ALA A 142 -7.89 -22.00 7.57
CA ALA A 142 -7.78 -22.43 8.96
C ALA A 142 -7.73 -21.25 9.93
N THR A 143 -7.05 -20.15 9.56
CA THR A 143 -6.97 -18.95 10.38
C THR A 143 -8.31 -18.22 10.44
N LEU A 144 -9.03 -18.11 9.32
CA LEU A 144 -10.38 -17.53 9.27
C LEU A 144 -11.37 -18.33 10.13
N ALA A 145 -11.36 -19.65 9.98
CA ALA A 145 -12.28 -20.55 10.68
C ALA A 145 -12.02 -20.56 12.20
N ARG A 146 -10.77 -20.70 12.63
CA ARG A 146 -10.41 -20.73 14.06
C ARG A 146 -10.81 -19.46 14.81
N ASN A 147 -10.79 -18.32 14.12
CA ASN A 147 -11.04 -17.01 14.73
C ASN A 147 -12.45 -16.46 14.45
N ASN A 148 -13.32 -17.20 13.75
CA ASN A 148 -14.69 -16.78 13.39
C ASN A 148 -14.75 -15.43 12.64
N LEU A 149 -13.77 -15.15 11.78
CA LEU A 149 -13.59 -13.83 11.16
C LEU A 149 -14.35 -13.66 9.82
N ALA A 150 -14.84 -14.75 9.22
CA ALA A 150 -15.39 -14.75 7.86
C ALA A 150 -16.66 -13.90 7.66
N LEU A 151 -17.33 -13.49 8.74
CA LEU A 151 -18.58 -12.71 8.69
C LEU A 151 -18.45 -11.31 9.32
N ILE A 152 -17.25 -10.89 9.69
CA ILE A 152 -17.02 -9.55 10.24
C ILE A 152 -16.97 -8.58 9.07
N LEU A 153 -18.07 -7.85 8.85
CA LEU A 153 -18.22 -6.89 7.76
C LEU A 153 -17.87 -5.47 8.21
N CYS A 154 -17.49 -4.64 7.25
CA CYS A 154 -17.37 -3.19 7.35
C CYS A 154 -18.03 -2.53 6.13
N LYS A 155 -17.99 -1.19 6.07
CA LYS A 155 -18.56 -0.40 4.98
C LYS A 155 -18.06 -0.78 3.57
N PHE A 156 -16.82 -1.27 3.44
CA PHE A 156 -16.24 -1.66 2.16
C PHE A 156 -16.34 -3.16 1.84
N SER A 157 -16.90 -3.96 2.74
CA SER A 157 -17.05 -5.41 2.53
C SER A 157 -18.08 -5.76 1.45
N GLY A 158 -19.01 -4.84 1.15
CA GLY A 158 -20.00 -4.98 0.07
C GLY A 158 -19.58 -4.35 -1.25
N GLU A 159 -18.40 -3.73 -1.31
CA GLU A 159 -17.91 -3.07 -2.52
C GLU A 159 -17.39 -4.09 -3.55
N SER A 160 -17.22 -3.65 -4.79
CA SER A 160 -16.49 -4.41 -5.80
C SER A 160 -15.35 -3.56 -6.36
N PHE A 161 -14.13 -4.08 -6.34
CA PHE A 161 -12.98 -3.41 -6.92
C PHE A 161 -12.81 -3.84 -8.38
N ASN A 162 -12.03 -3.07 -9.14
CA ASN A 162 -11.74 -3.37 -10.52
C ASN A 162 -10.30 -3.00 -10.85
N THR A 163 -9.59 -3.83 -11.62
CA THR A 163 -8.20 -3.52 -12.03
C THR A 163 -8.05 -2.23 -12.83
N ALA A 164 -9.13 -1.69 -13.37
CA ALA A 164 -9.15 -0.40 -14.08
C ALA A 164 -9.25 0.81 -13.14
N ASP A 165 -9.61 0.59 -11.87
CA ASP A 165 -9.95 1.64 -10.91
C ASP A 165 -8.98 1.61 -9.72
N LEU A 166 -8.09 2.59 -9.66
CA LEU A 166 -7.13 2.72 -8.58
C LEU A 166 -7.74 3.47 -7.39
N ILE A 167 -7.77 2.83 -6.22
CA ILE A 167 -8.33 3.39 -5.00
C ILE A 167 -7.25 4.17 -4.25
N ARG A 168 -7.47 5.47 -4.04
CA ARG A 168 -6.49 6.33 -3.35
C ARG A 168 -6.89 6.55 -1.89
N PRO A 169 -5.91 6.72 -0.98
CA PRO A 169 -6.21 7.17 0.37
C PRO A 169 -6.95 8.51 0.37
N LYS A 170 -7.88 8.68 1.30
CA LYS A 170 -8.67 9.91 1.42
C LYS A 170 -7.83 11.02 2.06
N LEU A 171 -7.05 11.72 1.23
CA LEU A 171 -6.06 12.71 1.67
C LEU A 171 -6.65 13.80 2.58
N ALA A 172 -7.87 14.26 2.30
CA ALA A 172 -8.55 15.25 3.13
C ALA A 172 -8.85 14.75 4.55
N GLU A 173 -9.10 13.45 4.71
CA GLU A 173 -9.40 12.81 6.00
C GLU A 173 -8.12 12.48 6.80
N ILE A 174 -6.95 12.45 6.17
CA ILE A 174 -5.66 12.22 6.85
C ILE A 174 -5.40 13.29 7.93
N ALA A 175 -5.73 14.54 7.65
CA ALA A 175 -5.53 15.64 8.61
C ALA A 175 -6.44 15.52 9.85
N LEU A 176 -7.55 14.79 9.73
CA LEU A 176 -8.54 14.59 10.79
C LEU A 176 -8.32 13.26 11.53
N HIS A 177 -7.66 12.28 10.90
CA HIS A 177 -7.34 11.00 11.52
C HIS A 177 -6.03 11.07 12.31
N VAL A 178 -6.15 11.25 13.64
CA VAL A 178 -5.04 11.51 14.58
C VAL A 178 -3.86 10.56 14.40
N LYS A 179 -4.12 9.25 14.27
CA LYS A 179 -3.04 8.26 14.16
C LYS A 179 -2.29 8.35 12.84
N SER A 180 -2.99 8.58 11.72
CA SER A 180 -2.35 8.77 10.41
C SER A 180 -1.55 10.05 10.37
N LEU A 181 -2.10 11.14 10.91
CA LEU A 181 -1.40 12.41 11.01
C LEU A 181 -0.13 12.28 11.87
N ALA A 182 -0.26 11.68 13.06
CA ALA A 182 0.87 11.44 13.95
C ALA A 182 1.95 10.58 13.29
N ALA A 183 1.58 9.53 12.56
CA ALA A 183 2.53 8.68 11.84
C ALA A 183 3.31 9.45 10.76
N ILE A 184 2.61 10.26 9.96
CA ILE A 184 3.23 11.08 8.92
C ILE A 184 4.17 12.13 9.53
N LEU A 185 3.71 12.86 10.55
CA LEU A 185 4.52 13.88 11.23
C LEU A 185 5.75 13.26 11.91
N SER A 186 5.58 12.14 12.59
CA SER A 186 6.68 11.45 13.29
C SER A 186 7.72 10.94 12.30
N THR A 187 7.28 10.32 11.20
CA THR A 187 8.17 9.84 10.13
C THR A 187 8.91 11.00 9.47
N GLY A 188 8.21 12.11 9.18
CA GLY A 188 8.80 13.32 8.64
C GLY A 188 9.85 13.94 9.57
N LEU A 189 9.57 13.98 10.87
CA LEU A 189 10.51 14.49 11.88
C LEU A 189 11.75 13.60 12.00
N LEU A 190 11.58 12.28 11.97
CA LEU A 190 12.70 11.33 11.98
C LEU A 190 13.58 11.46 10.73
N ALA A 191 12.98 11.59 9.55
CA ALA A 191 13.71 11.82 8.31
C ALA A 191 14.51 13.14 8.37
N LEU A 192 13.90 14.22 8.85
CA LEU A 192 14.55 15.50 9.06
C LEU A 192 15.73 15.41 10.03
N ALA A 193 15.52 14.75 11.18
CA ALA A 193 16.57 14.55 12.18
C ALA A 193 17.74 13.73 11.61
N GLY A 194 17.44 12.65 10.86
CA GLY A 194 18.45 11.82 10.19
C GLY A 194 19.27 12.62 9.17
N LEU A 195 18.60 13.41 8.33
CA LEU A 195 19.27 14.29 7.36
C LEU A 195 20.17 15.33 8.05
N TRP A 196 19.68 15.93 9.13
CA TRP A 196 20.44 16.94 9.87
C TRP A 196 21.67 16.35 10.58
N LEU A 197 21.54 15.18 11.20
CA LEU A 197 22.65 14.46 11.82
C LEU A 197 23.68 14.01 10.77
N GLY A 198 23.22 13.44 9.65
CA GLY A 198 24.09 13.04 8.54
C GLY A 198 24.88 14.22 7.98
N ALA A 199 24.21 15.37 7.79
CA ALA A 199 24.89 16.57 7.34
C ALA A 199 25.89 17.14 8.36
N ARG A 200 25.62 17.01 9.67
CA ARG A 200 26.57 17.39 10.71
C ARG A 200 27.81 16.50 10.70
N ALA A 201 27.63 15.18 10.53
CA ALA A 201 28.73 14.22 10.47
C ALA A 201 29.63 14.42 9.24
N LEU A 202 29.05 14.87 8.12
CA LEU A 202 29.77 15.13 6.87
C LEU A 202 30.44 16.51 6.81
N ARG A 203 30.32 17.37 7.84
CA ARG A 203 31.01 18.67 7.85
C ARG A 203 32.52 18.44 7.97
N PRO A 204 33.34 18.89 7.00
CA PRO A 204 34.79 18.84 7.12
C PRO A 204 35.24 19.64 8.34
N GLN A 205 36.10 19.07 9.18
CA GLN A 205 36.80 19.86 10.19
C GLN A 205 37.74 20.81 9.46
N THR A 206 37.41 22.11 9.45
CA THR A 206 38.36 23.15 9.07
C THR A 206 39.49 23.12 10.09
N GLN A 207 40.63 22.56 9.70
CA GLN A 207 41.85 22.65 10.49
C GLN A 207 42.25 24.14 10.62
N PRO A 208 42.67 24.58 11.82
CA PRO A 208 43.05 25.96 12.11
C PRO A 208 44.33 26.40 11.37
#